data_AF-X1JWG9-F1
#
_entry.id   AF-X1JWG9-F1
#
_cell.length_a   1.000
_cell.length_b   1.000
_cell.length_c   1.000
_cell.angle_alpha   90.00
_cell.angle_beta   90.00
_cell.angle_gamma   90.00
#
_symmetry.space_group_name_H-M   'P 1'
#
loop_
_entity.id
_entity.type
_entity.pdbx_description
1 polymer ?
#
loop_
_entity_poly.entity_id
_entity_poly.type
_entity_poly.pdbx_seq_one_letter_code
_entity_poly.pdbx_strand_id
1 'polypeptide(L)'
;MMIDKKSLEKKYSIGVDLGGTNIVSAIVNYQGKIVNRLKVPTLTERGKEAIIKRIIETIHKNIVQSTVALDDIIGIGIGAPGPLDIKRGIINFAPNLPGWRDVSLRKILEDEFNMKVVLENDANAA
;
A
#
# COMPACT_ATOMS: atom_id res chain seq x y z
N MET A 1 25.95 -15.96 -22.48
CA MET A 1 24.56 -15.57 -22.18
C MET A 1 24.63 -14.35 -21.27
N MET A 2 24.60 -13.15 -21.86
CA MET A 2 24.58 -11.91 -21.09
C MET A 2 23.17 -11.75 -20.52
N ILE A 3 23.04 -11.90 -19.20
CA ILE A 3 21.82 -11.46 -18.52
C ILE A 3 21.80 -9.94 -18.65
N ASP A 4 20.76 -9.43 -19.29
CA ASP A 4 20.58 -8.02 -19.57
C ASP A 4 20.41 -7.26 -18.25
N LYS A 5 21.49 -6.65 -17.73
CA LYS A 5 21.52 -5.91 -16.45
C LYS A 5 20.44 -4.82 -16.38
N LYS A 6 19.97 -4.32 -17.54
CA LYS A 6 18.89 -3.33 -17.67
C LYS A 6 17.56 -3.79 -17.05
N SER A 7 17.30 -5.10 -17.02
CA SER A 7 16.06 -5.69 -16.46
C SER A 7 16.00 -5.72 -14.92
N LEU A 8 17.13 -5.48 -14.25
CA LEU A 8 17.24 -5.51 -12.78
C LEU A 8 17.23 -4.10 -12.15
N GLU A 9 17.44 -3.04 -12.93
CA GLU A 9 17.67 -1.68 -12.39
C GLU A 9 16.42 -0.79 -12.29
N LYS A 10 15.24 -1.26 -12.68
CA LYS A 10 14.00 -0.46 -12.63
C LYS A 10 12.85 -1.21 -12.00
N LYS A 11 12.98 -1.53 -10.72
CA LYS A 11 11.89 -2.11 -9.94
C LYS A 11 11.45 -1.09 -8.90
N TYR A 12 10.22 -0.61 -9.06
CA TYR A 12 9.57 0.30 -8.13
C TYR A 12 8.70 -0.48 -7.16
N SER A 13 8.49 0.06 -5.97
CA SER A 13 7.53 -0.47 -5.01
C SER A 13 6.57 0.64 -4.60
N ILE A 14 5.37 0.26 -4.18
CA ILE A 14 4.42 1.21 -3.58
C ILE A 14 4.43 0.99 -2.08
N GLY A 15 4.71 2.03 -1.32
CA GLY A 15 4.45 2.09 0.12
C GLY A 15 3.12 2.77 0.38
N VAL A 16 2.30 2.21 1.26
CA VAL A 16 1.07 2.81 1.76
C VAL A 16 1.16 2.92 3.28
N ASP A 17 0.91 4.11 3.81
CA ASP A 17 0.75 4.35 5.24
C ASP A 17 -0.73 4.64 5.51
N LEU A 18 -1.39 3.72 6.21
CA LEU A 18 -2.78 3.80 6.61
C LEU A 18 -2.87 4.34 8.05
N GLY A 19 -3.07 5.65 8.18
CA GLY A 19 -3.34 6.29 9.47
C GLY A 19 -4.81 6.60 9.70
N GLY A 20 -5.17 6.92 10.95
CA GLY A 20 -6.52 7.40 11.30
C GLY A 20 -6.88 8.76 10.68
N THR A 21 -5.88 9.58 10.34
CA THR A 21 -6.09 10.92 9.77
C THR A 21 -5.84 10.96 8.27
N ASN A 22 -4.78 10.30 7.80
CA ASN A 22 -4.40 10.32 6.39
C ASN A 22 -4.04 8.93 5.88
N ILE A 23 -4.28 8.74 4.59
CA ILE A 23 -3.69 7.67 3.78
C ILE A 23 -2.59 8.33 2.95
N VAL A 24 -1.38 7.76 2.98
CA VAL A 24 -0.27 8.18 2.13
C VAL A 24 0.09 7.02 1.22
N SER A 25 0.26 7.28 -0.07
CA SER A 25 0.87 6.36 -1.02
C SER A 25 2.14 6.98 -1.59
N ALA A 26 3.23 6.22 -1.65
CA ALA A 26 4.49 6.66 -2.24
C ALA A 26 5.02 5.57 -3.18
N ILE A 27 5.44 5.97 -4.38
CA ILE A 27 6.18 5.10 -5.29
C ILE A 27 7.66 5.33 -5.02
N VAL A 28 8.39 4.28 -4.69
CA VAL A 28 9.82 4.33 -4.39
C VAL A 28 10.61 3.47 -5.37
N ASN A 29 11.80 3.92 -5.74
CA ASN A 29 12.72 3.09 -6.51
C ASN A 29 13.55 2.16 -5.59
N TYR A 30 14.36 1.28 -6.18
CA TYR A 30 15.22 0.34 -5.46
C TYR A 30 16.25 0.99 -4.50
N GLN A 31 16.53 2.30 -4.67
CA GLN A 31 17.42 3.07 -3.79
C GLN A 31 16.66 3.73 -2.63
N GLY A 32 15.35 3.48 -2.51
CA GLY A 32 14.48 4.12 -1.52
C GLY A 32 14.09 5.56 -1.86
N LYS A 33 14.40 6.05 -3.06
CA LYS A 33 14.02 7.40 -3.48
C LYS A 33 12.54 7.44 -3.85
N ILE A 34 11.80 8.37 -3.26
CA ILE A 34 10.41 8.66 -3.62
C ILE A 34 10.37 9.30 -5.02
N VAL A 35 9.64 8.64 -5.92
CA VAL A 35 9.39 9.08 -7.31
C VAL A 35 8.10 9.88 -7.38
N ASN A 36 7.05 9.41 -6.71
CA ASN A 36 5.80 10.12 -6.58
C ASN A 36 5.18 9.86 -5.19
N ARG A 37 4.40 10.81 -4.69
CA ARG A 37 3.73 10.68 -3.39
C ARG A 37 2.38 11.39 -3.41
N LEU A 38 1.35 10.68 -2.97
CA LEU A 38 0.01 11.21 -2.78
C LEU A 38 -0.40 11.07 -1.32
N LYS A 39 -1.06 12.09 -0.77
CA LYS A 39 -1.60 12.10 0.59
C LYS A 39 -3.05 12.57 0.53
N VAL A 40 -3.95 11.80 1.15
CA VAL A 40 -5.39 12.12 1.23
C VAL A 40 -5.88 11.93 2.66
N PRO A 41 -6.93 12.64 3.11
CA PRO A 41 -7.54 12.37 4.41
C PRO A 41 -8.17 10.97 4.43
N THR A 42 -8.11 10.25 5.55
CA THR A 42 -8.66 8.88 5.68
C THR A 42 -10.18 8.86 5.66
N LEU A 43 -10.82 9.86 6.27
CA LEU A 43 -12.29 9.99 6.40
C LEU A 43 -12.90 8.80 7.15
N THR A 44 -12.44 8.59 8.38
CA THR A 44 -12.78 7.43 9.21
C THR A 44 -14.27 7.29 9.51
N GLU A 45 -14.99 8.41 9.51
CA GLU A 45 -16.44 8.46 9.67
C GLU A 45 -17.22 7.76 8.55
N ARG A 46 -16.58 7.51 7.39
CA ARG A 46 -17.22 6.86 6.23
C ARG A 46 -17.20 5.33 6.29
N GLY A 47 -16.55 4.76 7.31
CA GLY A 47 -16.52 3.33 7.54
C GLY A 47 -15.50 2.57 6.68
N LYS A 48 -15.37 1.27 7.00
CA LYS A 48 -14.32 0.38 6.49
C LYS A 48 -14.29 0.27 4.98
N GLU A 49 -15.42 0.01 4.33
CA GLU A 49 -15.52 -0.16 2.88
C GLU A 49 -15.10 1.11 2.13
N ALA A 50 -15.47 2.29 2.65
CA ALA A 50 -15.09 3.57 2.07
C ALA A 50 -13.58 3.82 2.18
N ILE A 51 -12.97 3.48 3.32
CA ILE A 51 -11.51 3.60 3.51
C ILE A 51 -10.77 2.66 2.57
N ILE A 52 -11.21 1.40 2.44
CA ILE A 52 -10.61 0.42 1.51
C ILE A 52 -10.65 0.94 0.07
N LYS A 53 -11.82 1.40 -0.38
CA LYS A 53 -11.96 2.03 -1.70
C LYS A 53 -11.02 3.22 -1.87
N ARG A 54 -10.84 4.01 -0.81
CA ARG A 54 -9.97 5.19 -0.82
C ARG A 54 -8.49 4.82 -0.90
N ILE A 55 -8.05 3.73 -0.26
CA ILE A 55 -6.70 3.17 -0.43
C ILE A 55 -6.47 2.81 -1.89
N ILE A 56 -7.38 2.04 -2.48
CA ILE A 56 -7.33 1.60 -3.89
C ILE A 56 -7.25 2.80 -4.83
N GLU A 57 -8.16 3.77 -4.69
CA GLU A 57 -8.18 4.99 -5.51
C GLU A 57 -6.89 5.80 -5.36
N THR A 58 -6.31 5.87 -4.16
CA THR A 58 -5.08 6.62 -3.90
C THR A 58 -3.89 5.96 -4.58
N ILE A 59 -3.81 4.63 -4.55
CA ILE A 59 -2.76 3.86 -5.25
C ILE A 59 -2.90 4.06 -6.77
N HIS A 60 -4.09 3.84 -7.34
CA HIS A 60 -4.34 4.05 -8.78
C HIS A 60 -3.99 5.46 -9.22
N LYS A 61 -4.45 6.49 -8.47
CA LYS A 61 -4.11 7.89 -8.77
C LYS A 61 -2.61 8.15 -8.70
N ASN A 62 -1.92 7.60 -7.70
CA ASN A 62 -0.48 7.77 -7.56
C ASN A 62 0.30 7.14 -8.73
N ILE A 63 -0.12 5.97 -9.20
CA ILE A 63 0.43 5.31 -10.40
C ILE A 63 0.21 6.19 -11.63
N VAL A 64 -1.04 6.60 -11.90
CA VAL A 64 -1.41 7.43 -13.06
C VAL A 64 -0.70 8.78 -13.08
N GLN A 65 -0.49 9.39 -11.91
CA GLN A 65 0.23 10.66 -11.79
C GLN A 65 1.76 10.52 -11.85
N SER A 66 2.28 9.29 -11.84
CA SER A 66 3.70 9.02 -11.94
C SER A 66 4.12 8.76 -13.40
N THR A 67 5.42 8.74 -13.64
CA THR A 67 6.01 8.31 -14.92
C THR A 67 6.35 6.81 -14.93
N VAL A 68 5.90 6.06 -13.91
CA VAL A 68 6.24 4.65 -13.72
C VAL A 68 5.21 3.75 -14.40
N ALA A 69 5.67 2.79 -15.20
CA ALA A 69 4.81 1.78 -15.79
C ALA A 69 4.36 0.77 -14.71
N LEU A 70 3.12 0.28 -14.82
CA LEU A 70 2.57 -0.70 -13.88
C LEU A 70 3.43 -1.97 -13.80
N ASP A 71 3.97 -2.42 -14.94
CA ASP A 71 4.81 -3.63 -15.05
C ASP A 71 6.18 -3.49 -14.36
N ASP A 72 6.61 -2.25 -14.08
CA ASP A 72 7.85 -1.98 -13.35
C ASP A 72 7.64 -1.99 -11.82
N ILE A 73 6.39 -2.11 -11.34
CA ILE A 73 6.06 -2.17 -9.91
C ILE A 73 6.06 -3.62 -9.43
N ILE A 74 6.89 -3.92 -8.43
CA ILE A 74 7.09 -5.30 -7.94
C ILE A 74 6.16 -5.70 -6.80
N GLY A 75 5.43 -4.75 -6.23
CA GLY A 75 4.50 -5.01 -5.14
C GLY A 75 4.16 -3.78 -4.31
N ILE A 76 3.30 -4.01 -3.34
CA ILE A 76 2.75 -3.00 -2.44
C ILE A 76 3.08 -3.40 -0.99
N GLY A 77 3.71 -2.50 -0.25
CA GLY A 77 3.87 -2.59 1.21
C GLY A 77 2.88 -1.66 1.89
N ILE A 78 2.27 -2.10 2.98
CA ILE A 78 1.27 -1.34 3.73
C ILE A 78 1.63 -1.33 5.20
N GLY A 79 1.91 -0.14 5.73
CA GLY A 79 1.94 0.13 7.16
C GLY A 79 0.52 0.38 7.66
N ALA A 80 0.09 -0.35 8.68
CA ALA A 80 -1.25 -0.21 9.25
C ALA A 80 -1.27 -0.33 10.78
N PRO A 81 -2.25 0.31 11.45
CA PRO A 81 -2.47 0.16 12.88
C PRO A 81 -2.88 -1.28 13.22
N GLY A 82 -2.31 -1.80 14.31
CA GLY A 82 -2.52 -3.17 14.78
C GLY A 82 -3.53 -3.31 15.92
N PRO A 83 -3.77 -4.56 16.38
CA PRO A 83 -3.02 -5.79 16.08
C PRO A 83 -3.22 -6.38 14.67
N LEU A 84 -2.15 -6.99 14.12
CA LEU A 84 -2.09 -7.57 12.76
C LEU A 84 -1.79 -9.08 12.80
N ASP A 85 -2.41 -9.84 11.90
CA ASP A 85 -1.94 -11.17 11.49
C ASP A 85 -1.16 -11.02 10.18
N ILE A 86 0.15 -10.77 10.29
CA ILE A 86 1.05 -10.54 9.14
C ILE A 86 1.12 -11.77 8.23
N LYS A 87 1.03 -12.99 8.79
CA LYS A 87 1.09 -14.23 8.01
C LYS A 87 -0.12 -14.33 7.08
N ARG A 88 -1.32 -14.09 7.62
CA ARG A 88 -2.56 -14.11 6.83
C ARG A 88 -2.84 -12.80 6.08
N GLY A 89 -2.14 -11.70 6.42
CA GLY A 89 -2.37 -10.39 5.82
C GLY A 89 -3.68 -9.73 6.28
N ILE A 90 -4.03 -9.94 7.54
CA ILE A 90 -5.29 -9.48 8.16
C ILE A 90 -4.99 -8.41 9.21
N ILE A 91 -5.79 -7.35 9.22
CA ILE A 91 -5.85 -6.40 10.34
C ILE A 91 -6.92 -6.92 11.29
N ASN A 92 -6.50 -7.51 12.42
CA ASN A 92 -7.43 -8.12 13.38
C ASN A 92 -8.29 -7.04 14.03
N PHE A 93 -7.68 -5.91 14.37
CA PHE A 93 -8.38 -4.76 14.93
C PHE A 93 -7.54 -3.49 14.72
N ALA A 94 -8.17 -2.38 14.35
CA ALA A 94 -7.53 -1.06 14.29
C ALA A 94 -8.33 -0.05 15.12
N PRO A 95 -7.86 0.36 16.31
CA PRO A 95 -8.65 1.16 17.25
C PRO A 95 -8.98 2.57 16.72
N ASN A 96 -8.13 3.11 15.86
CA ASN A 96 -8.28 4.42 15.23
C ASN A 96 -9.10 4.37 13.92
N LEU A 97 -9.59 3.20 13.49
CA LEU A 97 -10.38 3.02 12.28
C LEU A 97 -11.72 2.31 12.63
N PRO A 98 -12.84 3.06 12.75
CA PRO A 98 -14.14 2.49 13.10
C PRO A 98 -14.57 1.37 12.14
N GLY A 99 -14.99 0.24 12.70
CA GLY A 99 -15.44 -0.93 11.92
C GLY A 99 -14.32 -1.80 11.33
N TRP A 100 -13.05 -1.53 11.65
CA TRP A 100 -11.93 -2.36 11.22
C TRP A 100 -11.66 -3.49 12.20
N ARG A 101 -12.30 -4.62 11.92
CA ARG A 101 -12.10 -5.91 12.60
C ARG A 101 -12.00 -7.01 11.55
N ASP A 102 -11.00 -7.88 11.71
CA ASP A 102 -10.73 -9.02 10.84
C ASP A 102 -10.72 -8.70 9.33
N VAL A 103 -10.07 -7.58 8.98
CA VAL A 103 -10.02 -7.08 7.59
C VAL A 103 -8.90 -7.75 6.81
N SER A 104 -9.25 -8.58 5.83
CA SER A 104 -8.29 -9.27 4.94
C SER A 104 -7.71 -8.33 3.87
N LEU A 105 -7.06 -7.26 4.31
CA LEU A 105 -6.61 -6.16 3.44
C LEU A 105 -5.61 -6.62 2.37
N ARG A 106 -4.69 -7.53 2.70
CA ARG A 106 -3.76 -8.10 1.72
C ARG A 106 -4.53 -8.67 0.54
N LYS A 107 -5.44 -9.61 0.79
CA LYS A 107 -6.19 -10.30 -0.26
C LYS A 107 -6.97 -9.33 -1.13
N ILE A 108 -7.66 -8.36 -0.52
CA ILE A 108 -8.44 -7.36 -1.26
C ILE A 108 -7.57 -6.60 -2.27
N LEU A 109 -6.36 -6.22 -1.86
CA LEU A 109 -5.46 -5.45 -2.70
C LEU A 109 -4.68 -6.33 -3.69
N GLU A 110 -4.36 -7.58 -3.33
CA GLU A 110 -3.82 -8.56 -4.28
C GLU A 110 -4.81 -8.83 -5.41
N ASP A 111 -6.10 -9.00 -5.09
CA ASP A 111 -7.16 -9.22 -6.08
C ASP A 111 -7.36 -7.98 -6.98
N GLU A 112 -7.25 -6.77 -6.43
CA GLU A 112 -7.42 -5.50 -7.17
C GLU A 112 -6.23 -5.19 -8.11
N PHE A 113 -4.99 -5.33 -7.61
CA PHE A 113 -3.80 -4.88 -8.33
C PHE A 113 -3.07 -6.02 -9.06
N ASN A 114 -3.43 -7.28 -8.81
CA ASN A 114 -2.70 -8.45 -9.30
C ASN A 114 -1.20 -8.38 -8.98
N MET A 115 -0.89 -7.90 -7.78
CA MET A 115 0.48 -7.67 -7.29
C MET A 115 0.63 -8.27 -5.90
N LYS A 116 1.85 -8.64 -5.53
CA LYS A 116 2.17 -9.07 -4.16
C LYS A 116 1.93 -7.92 -3.18
N VAL A 117 1.20 -8.19 -2.09
CA VAL A 117 0.95 -7.21 -1.02
C VAL A 117 1.51 -7.69 0.31
N VAL A 118 2.31 -6.83 0.97
CA VAL A 118 2.85 -7.08 2.32
C VAL A 118 2.22 -6.10 3.29
N LEU A 119 1.88 -6.60 4.47
CA LEU A 119 1.30 -5.83 5.57
C LEU A 119 2.33 -5.80 6.70
N GLU A 120 2.59 -4.63 7.25
CA GLU A 120 3.50 -4.40 8.36
C GLU A 120 2.85 -3.44 9.37
N ASN A 121 3.28 -3.52 10.63
CA ASN A 121 2.82 -2.59 11.66
C ASN A 121 3.37 -1.19 11.38
N ASP A 122 2.53 -0.16 11.50
CA ASP A 122 2.91 1.25 11.27
C ASP A 122 4.10 1.71 12.15
N ALA A 123 4.21 1.25 13.40
CA ALA A 123 5.35 1.55 14.27
C ALA A 123 6.67 0.87 13.85
N ASN A 124 6.59 -0.25 13.12
CA ASN A 124 7.77 -0.94 12.58
C ASN A 124 8.13 -0.48 11.16
N ALA A 125 7.16 0.09 10.44
CA ALA A 125 7.31 0.55 9.06
C ALA A 125 7.77 2.02 8.95
N ALA A 126 7.69 2.80 10.04
CA ALA A 126 8.07 4.21 10.13
C ALA A 126 9.59 4.45 10.25
#